data_AF-A0A2S8V3C6-F1
#
_entry.id   AF-A0A2S8V3C6-F1
#
_cell.length_a   1.000
_cell.length_b   1.000
_cell.length_c   1.000
_cell.angle_alpha   90.00
_cell.angle_beta   90.00
_cell.angle_gamma   90.00
#
_symmetry.space_group_name_H-M   'P 1'
#
loop_
_entity.id
_entity.type
_entity.pdbx_description
1 polymer ?
#
loop_
_entity_poly.entity_id
_entity_poly.type
_entity_poly.pdbx_seq_one_letter_code
_entity_poly.pdbx_strand_id
1 'polypeptide(L)'
;MTSLTQPTTPILERYQEIALITGEMLAAAQAGDWDAAMVHGQQYCEHVERLRMTERTVPLDDAARAMKYDLLVRILENDALTRDLALPQLARLGELLGRMKRQQTLLSAYGNRTSEE
;
A
#
# COMPACT_ATOMS: atom_id res chain seq x y z
N MET A 1 32.10 21.16 17.77
CA MET A 1 31.50 20.26 16.76
C MET A 1 30.06 20.70 16.57
N THR A 2 29.82 21.63 15.67
CA THR A 2 28.49 22.16 15.36
C THR A 2 27.84 21.23 14.36
N SER A 3 26.97 20.35 14.83
CA SER A 3 26.05 19.60 13.97
C SER A 3 25.12 20.62 13.30
N LEU A 4 25.39 20.93 12.03
CA LEU A 4 24.52 21.73 11.19
C LEU A 4 23.31 20.87 10.85
N THR A 5 22.20 21.09 11.55
CA THR A 5 20.89 20.65 11.11
C THR A 5 20.66 21.30 9.74
N GLN A 6 20.91 20.54 8.67
CA GLN A 6 20.64 20.98 7.31
C GLN A 6 19.14 21.29 7.19
N PRO A 7 18.74 22.43 6.63
CA PRO A 7 17.33 22.73 6.43
C PRO A 7 16.74 21.67 5.49
N THR A 8 15.86 20.83 6.02
CA THR A 8 15.08 19.89 5.22
C THR A 8 14.28 20.70 4.21
N THR A 9 14.48 20.44 2.93
CA THR A 9 13.71 21.14 1.91
C THR A 9 12.25 20.66 1.98
N PRO A 10 11.26 21.52 1.68
CA PRO A 10 9.84 21.13 1.74
C PRO A 10 9.48 19.90 0.88
N ILE A 11 10.32 19.57 -0.10
CA ILE A 11 10.18 18.36 -0.91
C ILE A 11 10.62 17.10 -0.14
N LEU A 12 11.71 17.17 0.63
CA LEU A 12 12.19 16.06 1.46
C LEU A 12 11.21 15.74 2.59
N GLU A 13 10.59 16.75 3.20
CA GLU A 13 9.54 16.54 4.21
C GLU A 13 8.38 15.72 3.66
N ARG A 14 7.94 15.97 2.42
CA ARG A 14 6.90 15.17 1.76
C ARG A 14 7.32 13.73 1.53
N TYR A 15 8.56 13.49 1.11
CA TYR A 15 9.08 12.12 0.97
C TYR A 15 9.18 11.42 2.33
N GLN A 16 9.51 12.13 3.40
CA GLN A 16 9.53 11.59 4.77
C GLN A 16 8.11 11.22 5.23
N GLU A 17 7.11 12.06 4.98
CA GLU A 17 5.70 11.76 5.27
C GLU A 17 5.23 10.49 4.53
N ILE A 18 5.55 10.37 3.24
CA ILE A 18 5.19 9.19 2.44
C ILE A 18 5.91 7.94 2.97
N ALA A 19 7.19 8.04 3.34
CA ALA A 19 7.94 6.94 3.93
C ALA A 19 7.38 6.50 5.30
N LEU A 20 6.86 7.45 6.10
CA LEU A 20 6.18 7.15 7.36
C LEU A 20 4.87 6.40 7.10
N ILE A 21 3.98 6.94 6.26
CA ILE A 21 2.66 6.36 5.98
C ILE A 21 2.79 4.95 5.38
N THR A 22 3.74 4.74 4.45
CA THR A 22 3.99 3.40 3.88
C THR A 22 4.57 2.43 4.92
N GLY A 23 5.31 2.92 5.91
CA GLY A 23 5.76 2.11 7.04
C GLY A 23 4.60 1.69 7.97
N GLU A 24 3.67 2.60 8.24
CA GLU A 24 2.45 2.31 9.01
C GLU A 24 1.53 1.34 8.27
N MET A 25 1.39 1.50 6.95
CA MET A 25 0.68 0.57 6.07
C MET A 25 1.26 -0.84 6.15
N LEU A 26 2.59 -0.97 6.08
CA LEU A 26 3.27 -2.26 6.22
C LEU A 26 3.06 -2.87 7.62
N ALA A 27 3.16 -2.05 8.68
CA ALA A 27 2.93 -2.52 10.04
C ALA A 27 1.48 -3.04 10.24
N ALA A 28 0.49 -2.34 9.69
CA ALA A 28 -0.90 -2.78 9.70
C ALA A 28 -1.09 -4.10 8.94
N ALA A 29 -0.48 -4.23 7.75
CA ALA A 29 -0.51 -5.46 6.96
C ALA A 29 0.16 -6.65 7.70
N GLN A 30 1.27 -6.41 8.40
CA GLN A 30 1.93 -7.42 9.24
C GLN A 30 1.06 -7.86 10.42
N ALA A 31 0.28 -6.94 11.00
CA ALA A 31 -0.70 -7.23 12.04
C ALA A 31 -1.98 -7.90 11.49
N GLY A 32 -2.16 -7.94 10.17
CA GLY A 32 -3.39 -8.41 9.52
C GLY A 32 -4.56 -7.43 9.62
N ASP A 33 -4.31 -6.18 10.04
CA ASP A 33 -5.30 -5.11 10.08
C ASP A 33 -5.44 -4.46 8.70
N TRP A 34 -6.20 -5.11 7.83
CA TRP A 34 -6.40 -4.67 6.45
C TRP A 34 -7.23 -3.39 6.34
N ASP A 35 -8.07 -3.09 7.33
CA ASP A 35 -8.84 -1.84 7.35
C ASP A 35 -7.90 -0.65 7.59
N ALA A 36 -7.01 -0.74 8.59
CA ALA A 36 -5.99 0.28 8.80
C ALA A 36 -5.01 0.38 7.62
N ALA A 37 -4.58 -0.75 7.05
CA ALA A 37 -3.72 -0.75 5.87
C ALA A 37 -4.36 -0.01 4.68
N MET A 38 -5.67 -0.17 4.46
CA MET A 38 -6.41 0.54 3.42
C MET A 38 -6.52 2.05 3.69
N VAL A 39 -6.69 2.46 4.95
CA VAL A 39 -6.68 3.88 5.33
C VAL A 39 -5.32 4.51 5.00
N HIS A 40 -4.23 3.86 5.40
CA HIS A 40 -2.87 4.34 5.07
C HIS A 40 -2.61 4.34 3.56
N GLY A 41 -3.11 3.33 2.82
CA GLY A 41 -3.02 3.29 1.35
C GLY A 41 -3.72 4.46 0.67
N GLN A 42 -4.89 4.88 1.17
CA GLN A 42 -5.58 6.07 0.67
C GLN A 42 -4.78 7.36 0.95
N GLN A 43 -4.25 7.50 2.17
CA GLN A 43 -3.39 8.64 2.52
C GLN A 43 -2.15 8.69 1.63
N TYR A 44 -1.48 7.55 1.41
CA TYR A 44 -0.35 7.43 0.50
C TYR A 44 -0.67 8.00 -0.89
N CYS A 45 -1.78 7.58 -1.50
CA CYS A 45 -2.22 8.09 -2.80
C CYS A 45 -2.40 9.62 -2.77
N GLU A 46 -3.03 10.17 -1.74
CA GLU A 46 -3.23 11.62 -1.60
C GLU A 46 -1.92 12.40 -1.43
N HIS A 47 -0.95 11.86 -0.69
CA HIS A 47 0.36 12.48 -0.52
C HIS A 47 1.19 12.42 -1.82
N VAL A 48 1.13 11.31 -2.55
CA VAL A 48 1.79 11.16 -3.87
C VAL A 48 1.19 12.12 -4.90
N GLU A 49 -0.13 12.28 -4.96
CA GLU A 49 -0.76 13.25 -5.86
C GLU A 49 -0.40 14.70 -5.50
N ARG A 50 -0.40 15.05 -4.20
CA ARG A 50 0.08 16.36 -3.74
C ARG A 50 1.54 16.59 -4.12
N LEU A 51 2.39 15.57 -3.98
CA LEU A 51 3.80 15.62 -4.37
C LEU A 51 3.95 15.90 -5.87
N ARG A 52 3.22 15.17 -6.73
CA ARG A 52 3.22 15.37 -8.19
C ARG A 52 2.84 16.79 -8.61
N MET A 53 1.86 17.38 -7.93
CA MET A 53 1.39 18.75 -8.23
C MET A 53 2.34 19.83 -7.71
N THR A 54 3.15 19.53 -6.69
CA THR A 54 3.97 20.53 -5.98
C THR A 54 5.46 20.41 -6.30
N GLU A 55 5.90 19.33 -6.97
CA GLU A 55 7.29 19.13 -7.37
C GLU A 55 7.69 20.16 -8.44
N ARG A 56 8.11 21.34 -7.98
CA ARG A 56 8.91 22.26 -8.77
C ARG A 56 10.34 21.75 -8.77
N THR A 57 10.96 21.78 -9.95
CA THR A 57 12.36 21.41 -10.18
C THR A 57 13.30 22.44 -9.56
N VAL A 58 13.28 22.57 -8.24
CA VAL A 58 14.31 23.29 -7.49
C VAL A 58 15.51 22.35 -7.45
N PRO A 59 16.70 22.78 -7.91
CA PRO A 59 17.90 21.96 -7.82
C PRO A 59 18.15 21.57 -6.36
N LEU A 60 18.23 20.26 -6.12
CA LEU A 60 18.65 19.70 -4.84
C LEU A 60 20.18 19.59 -4.84
N ASP A 61 20.81 19.95 -3.73
CA ASP A 61 22.23 19.66 -3.50
C ASP A 61 22.46 18.14 -3.36
N ASP A 62 23.73 17.73 -3.37
CA ASP A 62 24.09 16.32 -3.40
C ASP A 62 23.58 15.56 -2.17
N ALA A 63 23.60 16.20 -1.00
CA ALA A 63 23.10 15.63 0.25
C ALA A 63 21.57 15.42 0.21
N ALA A 64 20.82 16.41 -0.27
CA ALA A 64 19.37 16.30 -0.43
C ALA A 64 18.98 15.26 -1.49
N ARG A 65 19.75 15.12 -2.57
CA ARG A 65 19.52 14.06 -3.56
C ARG A 65 19.74 12.66 -2.97
N ALA A 66 20.80 12.47 -2.19
CA ALA A 66 21.05 11.20 -1.50
C ALA A 66 19.92 10.87 -0.52
N MET A 67 19.49 11.84 0.30
CA MET A 67 18.37 11.63 1.23
C MET A 67 17.05 11.30 0.52
N LYS A 68 16.74 12.00 -0.58
CA LYS A 68 15.56 11.71 -1.40
C LYS A 68 15.61 10.28 -1.97
N TYR A 69 16.79 9.85 -2.41
CA TYR A 69 16.99 8.49 -2.91
C TYR A 69 16.72 7.43 -1.82
N ASP A 70 17.29 7.59 -0.63
CA ASP A 70 17.08 6.65 0.48
C ASP A 70 15.60 6.55 0.88
N LEU A 71 14.89 7.69 0.89
CA LEU A 71 13.46 7.72 1.16
C LEU A 71 12.65 6.99 0.07
N LEU A 72 13.01 7.17 -1.20
CA LEU A 72 12.37 6.47 -2.32
C LEU A 72 12.55 4.96 -2.22
N VAL A 73 13.76 4.50 -1.91
CA VAL A 73 14.04 3.08 -1.70
C VAL A 73 13.16 2.53 -0.58
N ARG A 74 13.12 3.20 0.57
CA ARG A 74 12.28 2.78 1.71
C ARG A 74 10.79 2.71 1.38
N ILE A 75 10.26 3.69 0.64
CA ILE A 75 8.87 3.69 0.18
C ILE A 75 8.59 2.46 -0.70
N LEU A 76 9.46 2.19 -1.68
CA LEU A 76 9.29 1.07 -2.60
C LEU A 76 9.42 -0.29 -1.91
N GLU A 77 10.33 -0.41 -0.94
CA GLU A 77 10.48 -1.61 -0.10
C GLU A 77 9.23 -1.87 0.76
N ASN A 78 8.70 -0.83 1.42
CA ASN A 78 7.47 -0.93 2.19
C ASN A 78 6.29 -1.38 1.31
N ASP A 79 6.15 -0.81 0.12
CA ASP A 79 5.11 -1.15 -0.85
C ASP A 79 5.25 -2.60 -1.34
N ALA A 80 6.48 -3.06 -1.62
CA ALA A 80 6.75 -4.43 -2.04
C ALA A 80 6.38 -5.43 -0.94
N LEU A 81 6.86 -5.20 0.29
CA LEU A 81 6.57 -6.07 1.43
C LEU A 81 5.08 -6.10 1.77
N THR A 82 4.37 -4.98 1.65
CA THR A 82 2.91 -4.95 1.84
C THR A 82 2.21 -5.81 0.80
N ARG A 83 2.62 -5.74 -0.47
CA ARG A 83 2.05 -6.59 -1.53
C ARG A 83 2.35 -8.07 -1.33
N ASP A 84 3.54 -8.41 -0.86
CA ASP A 84 3.92 -9.80 -0.57
C ASP A 84 3.02 -10.43 0.51
N LEU A 85 2.49 -9.63 1.43
CA LEU A 85 1.51 -10.06 2.42
C LEU A 85 0.08 -10.12 1.86
N ALA A 86 -0.32 -9.12 1.05
CA ALA A 86 -1.69 -8.98 0.59
C ALA A 86 -2.06 -9.94 -0.56
N LEU A 87 -1.18 -10.10 -1.56
CA LEU A 87 -1.48 -10.85 -2.78
C LEU A 87 -1.83 -12.33 -2.53
N PRO A 88 -1.11 -13.08 -1.66
CA PRO A 88 -1.47 -14.46 -1.37
C PRO A 88 -2.84 -14.59 -0.71
N GLN A 89 -3.20 -13.65 0.18
CA GLN A 89 -4.50 -13.65 0.86
C GLN A 89 -5.64 -13.39 -0.13
N LEU A 90 -5.47 -12.44 -1.05
CA LEU A 90 -6.42 -12.18 -2.12
C LEU A 90 -6.61 -13.39 -3.04
N ALA A 91 -5.52 -14.07 -3.42
CA ALA A 91 -5.59 -15.29 -4.24
C ALA A 91 -6.41 -16.38 -3.52
N ARG A 92 -6.14 -16.60 -2.22
CA ARG A 92 -6.88 -17.57 -1.39
C ARG A 92 -8.36 -17.23 -1.28
N LEU A 93 -8.72 -15.96 -1.10
CA LEU A 93 -10.11 -15.50 -1.07
C LEU A 93 -10.81 -15.77 -2.41
N GLY A 94 -10.13 -15.49 -3.52
CA GLY A 94 -10.63 -15.79 -4.86
C GLY A 94 -10.96 -17.27 -5.06
N GLU A 95 -10.09 -18.17 -4.60
CA GLU A 95 -10.35 -19.62 -4.64
C GLU A 95 -11.55 -20.04 -3.79
N LEU A 96 -11.67 -19.50 -2.58
CA LEU A 96 -12.78 -19.79 -1.66
C LEU A 96 -14.13 -19.35 -2.25
N LEU A 97 -14.21 -18.12 -2.74
CA LEU A 97 -15.40 -17.60 -3.41
C LEU A 97 -15.75 -18.40 -4.66
N GLY A 98 -14.74 -18.80 -5.43
CA GLY A 98 -14.91 -19.67 -6.59
C GLY A 98 -15.50 -21.04 -6.23
N ARG A 99 -15.03 -21.66 -5.13
CA ARG A 99 -15.58 -22.92 -4.60
C ARG A 99 -17.05 -22.75 -4.17
N MET A 100 -17.36 -21.70 -3.41
CA MET A 100 -18.72 -21.42 -2.94
C MET A 100 -19.69 -21.22 -4.10
N LYS A 101 -19.30 -20.46 -5.12
CA LYS A 101 -20.13 -20.25 -6.32
C LYS A 101 -20.45 -21.56 -7.03
N ARG A 102 -19.46 -22.45 -7.22
CA ARG A 102 -19.67 -23.78 -7.82
C ARG A 102 -20.62 -24.63 -6.97
N GLN A 103 -20.47 -24.62 -5.65
CA GLN A 103 -21.38 -25.33 -4.74
C GLN A 103 -22.81 -24.81 -4.86
N GLN A 104 -23.02 -23.50 -4.90
CA GLN A 104 -24.33 -22.89 -5.07
C GLN A 104 -24.96 -23.28 -6.42
N THR A 105 -24.19 -23.29 -7.50
CA THR A 105 -24.66 -23.74 -8.82
C THR A 105 -25.12 -25.20 -8.79
N LEU A 106 -24.35 -26.10 -8.18
CA LEU A 106 -24.75 -27.50 -8.03
C LEU A 106 -26.05 -27.63 -7.22
N LEU A 107 -26.14 -26.96 -6.06
CA LEU A 107 -27.36 -26.98 -5.23
C LEU A 107 -28.58 -26.47 -6.00
N SER A 108 -28.45 -25.39 -6.79
CA SER A 108 -29.56 -24.89 -7.63
C SER A 108 -29.96 -25.86 -8.76
N ALA A 109 -29.00 -26.55 -9.38
CA ALA A 109 -29.26 -27.43 -10.52
C ALA A 109 -29.92 -28.76 -10.12
N TYR A 110 -29.67 -29.22 -8.90
CA TYR A 110 -30.25 -30.44 -8.34
C TYR A 110 -31.49 -30.16 -7.46
N GLY A 111 -31.52 -29.05 -6.73
CA GLY A 111 -32.67 -28.66 -5.89
C GLY A 111 -33.94 -28.32 -6.67
N ASN A 112 -33.81 -27.85 -7.93
CA ASN A 112 -34.95 -27.64 -8.82
C ASN A 112 -35.51 -28.93 -9.45
N ARG A 113 -34.81 -30.07 -9.32
CA ARG A 113 -35.23 -31.36 -9.90
C ARG A 113 -36.00 -32.25 -8.93
N THR A 114 -36.02 -31.92 -7.65
CA THR A 114 -36.67 -32.75 -6.61
C THR A 114 -38.07 -32.27 -6.23
N SER A 115 -38.65 -31.32 -6.98
CA SER A 115 -39.98 -30.72 -6.71
C SER A 115 -41.05 -31.01 -7.77
N GLU A 116 -40.85 -32.03 -8.63
CA GLU A 116 -41.81 -32.45 -9.67
C GLU A 116 -42.42 -33.86 -9.47
N GLU A 117 -42.37 -34.44 -8.27
CA GLU A 117 -43.15 -35.66 -7.91
C GLU A 117 -44.34 -35.33 -7.01
#